data_AF-A0A969WWX1-F1
#
_entry.id   AF-A0A969WWX1-F1
#
_cell.length_a   1.000
_cell.length_b   1.000
_cell.length_c   1.000
_cell.angle_alpha   90.00
_cell.angle_beta   90.00
_cell.angle_gamma   90.00
#
_symmetry.space_group_name_H-M   'P 1'
#
loop_
_entity.id
_entity.type
_entity.pdbx_description
1 polymer ?
#
loop_
_entity_poly.entity_id
_entity_poly.type
_entity_poly.pdbx_seq_one_letter_code
_entity_poly.pdbx_strand_id
1 'polypeptide(L)' 'ESMQYIKPFVKKLQKEIPDIPVEYFDERFTSRMALQTMIDGGVKKKQRQNKALVDEISATIILQGYMEGRRMSLL' A
#
# COMPACT_ATOMS: atom_id res chain seq x y z
N GLU A 1 -2.34 11.74 -11.50
CA GLU A 1 -0.94 12.04 -11.86
C GLU A 1 -0.02 10.83 -11.68
N SER A 2 0.03 10.16 -10.51
CA SER A 2 0.94 9.01 -10.27
C SER A 2 0.77 7.83 -11.24
N MET A 3 -0.45 7.58 -11.73
CA MET A 3 -0.74 6.47 -12.65
C MET A 3 0.02 6.55 -13.98
N GLN A 4 0.50 7.73 -14.39
CA GLN A 4 1.32 7.86 -15.59
C GLN A 4 2.66 7.12 -15.46
N TYR A 5 3.19 7.03 -14.23
CA TYR A 5 4.44 6.33 -13.92
C TYR A 5 4.21 4.86 -13.53
N ILE A 6 3.06 4.55 -12.91
CA ILE A 6 2.71 3.20 -12.46
C ILE A 6 2.38 2.29 -13.65
N LYS A 7 1.62 2.76 -14.65
CA LYS A 7 1.20 1.91 -15.79
C LYS A 7 2.37 1.33 -16.59
N PRO A 8 3.42 2.09 -16.96
CA PRO A 8 4.61 1.53 -17.60
C PRO A 8 5.34 0.50 -16.73
N PHE A 9 5.44 0.77 -15.42
CA PHE A 9 6.04 -0.17 -14.48
C PHE A 9 5.27 -1.49 -14.42
N VAL A 10 3.94 -1.44 -14.29
CA VAL A 10 3.09 -2.64 -14.27
C VAL A 10 3.23 -3.44 -15.55
N LYS A 11 3.24 -2.78 -16.72
CA LYS A 11 3.47 -3.47 -18.01
C LYS A 11 4.80 -4.20 -18.05
N LYS A 12 5.87 -3.58 -17.53
CA LYS A 12 7.18 -4.23 -17.42
C LYS A 12 7.13 -5.41 -16.45
N LEU A 13 6.54 -5.23 -15.27
CA LEU A 13 6.42 -6.26 -14.24
C LEU A 13 5.67 -7.50 -14.75
N GLN A 14 4.54 -7.30 -15.44
CA GLN A 14 3.75 -8.39 -16.03
C GLN A 14 4.51 -9.14 -17.13
N LYS A 15 5.45 -8.48 -17.83
CA LYS A 15 6.30 -9.14 -18.81
C LYS A 15 7.37 -10.01 -18.14
N GLU A 16 7.96 -9.53 -17.05
CA GLU A 16 9.01 -10.25 -16.32
C GLU A 16 8.45 -11.39 -15.44
N ILE A 17 7.22 -11.25 -14.94
CA ILE A 17 6.56 -12.22 -14.05
C ILE A 17 5.11 -12.45 -14.51
N PRO A 18 4.90 -13.18 -15.62
CA PRO A 18 3.59 -13.30 -16.26
C PRO A 18 2.58 -14.14 -15.47
N ASP A 19 3.06 -15.04 -14.61
CA ASP A 19 2.20 -15.99 -13.88
C ASP A 19 1.56 -15.36 -12.63
N ILE A 20 2.01 -14.17 -12.22
CA ILE A 20 1.45 -13.46 -11.06
C ILE A 20 0.46 -12.39 -11.55
N PRO A 21 -0.83 -12.51 -11.22
CA PRO A 21 -1.83 -11.51 -11.59
C PRO A 21 -1.54 -10.18 -10.88
N VAL A 22 -1.73 -9.07 -11.62
CA VAL A 22 -1.63 -7.73 -11.06
C VAL A 22 -3.03 -7.18 -10.85
N GLU A 23 -3.37 -6.89 -9.60
CA GLU A 23 -4.62 -6.25 -9.20
C GLU A 23 -4.34 -4.83 -8.72
N TYR A 24 -5.14 -3.86 -9.18
CA TYR A 24 -5.05 -2.48 -8.73
C TYR A 24 -5.91 -2.29 -7.50
N PHE A 25 -5.35 -1.66 -6.48
CA PHE A 25 -6.06 -1.27 -5.26
C PHE A 25 -5.91 0.23 -5.01
N ASP A 26 -6.94 0.85 -4.46
CA ASP A 26 -6.95 2.27 -4.18
C ASP A 26 -6.18 2.57 -2.89
N GLU A 27 -5.05 3.27 -3.02
CA GLU A 27 -4.16 3.62 -1.91
C GLU A 27 -4.45 4.99 -1.29
N ARG A 28 -5.57 5.65 -1.63
CA ARG A 28 -5.87 6.99 -1.10
C ARG A 28 -5.84 6.98 0.43
N PHE A 29 -5.23 8.03 0.99
CA PHE A 29 -5.09 8.26 2.44
C PHE A 29 -4.18 7.27 3.21
N THR A 30 -3.59 6.27 2.56
CA THR A 30 -2.73 5.26 3.20
C THR A 30 -1.58 5.88 4.00
N SER A 31 -0.86 6.88 3.48
CA SER A 31 0.22 7.54 4.23
C SER A 31 -0.27 8.24 5.50
N ARG A 32 -1.50 8.79 5.48
CA ARG A 32 -2.11 9.41 6.68
C ARG A 32 -2.52 8.34 7.68
N MET A 33 -3.08 7.22 7.21
CA MET A 33 -3.43 6.09 8.06
C MET A 33 -2.19 5.45 8.68
N ALA A 34 -1.10 5.31 7.92
CA ALA A 34 0.18 4.81 8.43
C ALA A 34 0.72 5.71 9.54
N LEU A 35 0.76 7.02 9.32
CA LEU A 35 1.17 7.99 10.34
C LEU A 35 0.30 7.93 11.59
N GLN A 36 -1.02 7.79 11.43
CA GLN A 36 -1.95 7.64 12.56
C GLN A 36 -1.70 6.34 13.33
N THR A 37 -1.55 5.22 12.62
CA THR A 37 -1.24 3.89 13.19
C THR A 37 0.06 3.95 14.01
N MET A 38 1.06 4.66 13.53
CA MET A 38 2.32 4.87 14.26
C MET A 38 2.11 5.70 15.53
N ILE A 39 1.26 6.73 15.50
CA ILE A 39 0.93 7.53 16.68
C ILE A 39 0.21 6.65 17.71
N ASP A 40 -0.80 5.92 17.27
CA ASP A 40 -1.62 5.04 18.12
C ASP A 40 -0.77 3.91 18.73
N GLY A 41 0.22 3.41 17.97
CA GLY A 41 1.22 2.44 18.43
C GLY A 41 2.35 3.02 19.29
N GLY A 42 2.31 4.31 19.63
CA GLY A 42 3.30 4.93 20.52
C GLY A 42 4.67 5.23 19.88
N VAL A 43 4.76 5.23 18.56
CA VAL A 43 6.01 5.51 17.84
C VAL A 43 6.41 6.99 18.00
N LYS A 44 7.67 7.21 18.41
CA LYS A 44 8.19 8.56 18.69
C LYS A 44 8.22 9.43 17.42
N LYS A 45 8.13 10.75 17.62
CA LYS A 45 8.07 11.74 16.53
C LYS A 45 9.19 11.62 15.50
N LYS A 46 10.41 11.39 15.96
CA LYS A 46 11.58 11.23 15.09
C LYS A 46 11.48 9.96 14.23
N GLN A 47 10.95 8.87 14.78
CA GLN A 47 10.83 7.60 14.06
C GLN A 47 9.73 7.65 13.00
N ARG A 48 8.60 8.32 13.27
CA ARG A 48 7.53 8.51 12.27
C ARG A 48 7.84 9.51 11.16
N GLN A 49 8.99 10.19 11.22
CA GLN A 49 9.53 10.94 10.09
C GLN A 49 10.38 10.07 9.15
N ASN A 50 10.69 8.83 9.54
CA ASN A 50 11.38 7.90 8.66
C ASN A 50 10.44 7.44 7.54
N LYS A 51 10.67 7.94 6.33
CA LYS A 51 9.85 7.63 5.16
C LYS A 51 9.80 6.13 4.88
N ALA A 52 10.91 5.40 5.02
CA ALA A 52 10.92 3.95 4.77
C ALA A 52 9.95 3.21 5.70
N LEU A 53 9.87 3.62 6.97
CA LEU A 53 8.95 3.03 7.94
C LEU A 53 7.48 3.39 7.64
N VAL A 54 7.23 4.62 7.17
CA VAL A 54 5.89 5.03 6.73
C VAL A 54 5.47 4.26 5.48
N ASP A 55 6.37 4.07 4.52
CA ASP A 55 6.13 3.34 3.27
C ASP A 55 5.85 1.85 3.55
N GLU A 56 6.57 1.21 4.49
CA GLU A 56 6.36 -0.17 4.93
C GLU A 56 4.97 -0.39 5.54
N ILE A 57 4.57 0.50 6.47
CA ILE A 57 3.25 0.43 7.10
C ILE A 57 2.16 0.73 6.07
N SER A 58 2.40 1.65 5.13
CA SER A 58 1.45 1.95 4.05
C SER A 58 1.22 0.72 3.16
N ALA A 59 2.27 -0.02 2.79
CA ALA A 59 2.15 -1.26 2.03
C ALA A 59 1.35 -2.33 2.79
N THR A 60 1.54 -2.41 4.11
CA THR A 60 0.76 -3.32 4.97
C THR A 60 -0.73 -2.95 4.98
N ILE A 61 -1.06 -1.66 5.11
CA ILE A 61 -2.45 -1.17 5.10
C ILE A 61 -3.12 -1.44 3.75
N ILE A 62 -2.41 -1.26 2.63
CA ILE A 62 -2.92 -1.59 1.29
C ILE A 62 -3.29 -3.07 1.21
N LEU A 63 -2.42 -3.96 1.68
CA LEU A 63 -2.68 -5.40 1.68
C LEU A 63 -3.86 -5.77 2.58
N GLN A 64 -3.93 -5.20 3.79
CA GLN A 64 -5.06 -5.40 4.71
C GLN A 64 -6.38 -4.99 4.07
N GLY A 65 -6.47 -3.78 3.51
CA GLY A 65 -7.68 -3.28 2.86
C GLY A 65 -8.10 -4.15 1.68
N TYR A 66 -7.14 -4.64 0.89
CA TYR A 66 -7.43 -5.58 -0.20
C TYR A 66 -8.01 -6.90 0.31
N MET A 67 -7.40 -7.51 1.34
CA MET A 67 -7.86 -8.77 1.91
C MET A 67 -9.23 -8.66 2.56
N GLU A 68 -9.49 -7.55 3.26
CA GLU A 68 -10.80 -7.25 3.85
C GLU A 68 -11.87 -7.04 2.78
N GLY A 69 -11.55 -6.31 1.71
CA GLY A 69 -12.43 -6.15 0.55
C GLY A 69 -12.81 -7.48 -0.08
N ARG A 70 -11.83 -8.39 -0.26
CA ARG A 70 -12.10 -9.75 -0.73
C ARG A 70 -12.97 -10.54 0.24
N ARG A 71 -12.68 -10.47 1.54
CA ARG A 71 -13.47 -11.18 2.56
C ARG A 71 -14.93 -10.75 2.54
N MET A 72 -15.20 -9.45 2.42
CA MET A 72 -16.57 -8.93 2.36
C MET A 72 -17.29 -9.34 1.08
N SER A 73 -16.59 -9.45 -0.06
CA SER A 73 -17.21 -9.91 -1.32
C SER A 73 -17.62 -11.39 -1.34
N LEU A 74 -17.15 -12.19 -0.37
CA LEU A 74 -17.47 -13.60 -0.21
C LEU A 74 -18.65 -13.85 0.75
N LEU A 75 -19.16 -12.80 1.40
CA LEU A 75 -20.33 -12.81 2.27
C LEU A 75 -21.57 -12.32 1.51
#